data_AF-A0AAJ0JLX6-F1
#
_entry.id   AF-A0AAJ0JLX6-F1
#
_cell.length_a   1.000
_cell.length_b   1.000
_cell.length_c   1.000
_cell.angle_alpha   90.00
_cell.angle_beta   90.00
_cell.angle_gamma   90.00
#
_symmetry.space_group_name_H-M   'P 1'
#
loop_
_entity.id
_entity.type
_entity.pdbx_description
1 polymer ?
#
loop_
_entity_poly.entity_id
_entity_poly.type
_entity_poly.pdbx_seq_one_letter_code
_entity_poly.pdbx_strand_id
1 'polypeptide(L)' 'MLTKENIIEILGCSPVYAQLHIDTANGNADKLQKQIDVEVNKRAYTPAVMEFEVKHGIRN' A
#
# COMPACT_ATOMS: atom_id res chain seq x y z
N MET A 1 14.09 -3.99 -14.36
CA MET A 1 13.10 -4.97 -13.87
C MET A 1 12.98 -4.77 -12.37
N LEU A 2 11.80 -4.43 -11.86
CA LEU A 2 11.58 -4.36 -10.41
C LEU A 2 11.70 -5.77 -9.84
N THR A 3 12.69 -5.99 -8.98
CA THR A 3 12.88 -7.26 -8.30
C THR A 3 12.11 -7.25 -6.97
N LYS A 4 11.96 -8.44 -6.39
CA LYS A 4 11.33 -8.60 -5.09
C LYS A 4 12.02 -7.78 -3.99
N GLU A 5 13.35 -7.69 -4.04
CA GLU A 5 14.15 -6.92 -3.07
C GLU A 5 13.88 -5.42 -3.21
N ASN A 6 13.83 -4.89 -4.43
CA ASN A 6 13.49 -3.48 -4.65
C ASN A 6 12.12 -3.12 -4.07
N ILE A 7 11.12 -4.01 -4.21
CA ILE A 7 9.77 -3.79 -3.66
C ILE A 7 9.80 -3.80 -2.13
N ILE A 8 10.56 -4.70 -1.53
CA ILE A 8 10.76 -4.77 -0.08
C ILE A 8 11.40 -3.47 0.43
N GLU A 9 12.42 -2.95 -0.25
CA GLU A 9 13.09 -1.71 0.14
C GLU A 9 12.18 -0.50 0.00
N ILE A 10 11.46 -0.37 -1.13
CA ILE A 10 10.57 0.77 -1.39
C ILE A 10 9.39 0.80 -0.42
N LEU A 11 8.76 -0.36 -0.19
CA LEU A 11 7.56 -0.45 0.63
C LEU A 11 7.85 -0.80 2.09
N GLY A 12 9.09 -1.15 2.46
CA GLY A 12 9.39 -1.66 3.80
C GLY A 12 8.46 -2.82 4.19
N CYS A 13 8.21 -3.76 3.28
CA CYS A 13 7.18 -4.78 3.42
C CYS A 13 7.77 -6.20 3.55
N SER A 14 6.95 -7.18 3.91
CA SER A 14 7.41 -8.57 4.01
C SER A 14 7.67 -9.17 2.62
N PRO A 15 8.56 -10.17 2.50
CA PRO A 15 8.82 -10.83 1.21
C PRO A 15 7.58 -11.45 0.57
N VAL A 16 6.63 -11.92 1.38
CA VAL A 16 5.35 -12.47 0.89
C VAL A 16 4.50 -11.37 0.26
N TYR A 17 4.46 -10.19 0.88
CA TYR A 17 3.70 -9.05 0.37
C TYR A 17 4.32 -8.47 -0.91
N ALA A 18 5.65 -8.42 -0.98
CA ALA A 18 6.35 -8.05 -2.21
C ALA A 18 6.07 -9.04 -3.36
N GLN A 19 6.02 -10.35 -3.07
CA GLN A 19 5.66 -11.37 -4.07
C GLN A 19 4.23 -11.20 -4.57
N LEU A 20 3.28 -10.88 -3.68
CA LEU A 20 1.89 -10.64 -4.05
C LEU A 20 1.75 -9.54 -5.12
N HIS A 21 2.52 -8.45 -5.01
CA HIS A 21 2.51 -7.39 -6.03
C HIS A 21 3.04 -7.87 -7.38
N ILE A 22 4.10 -8.67 -7.38
CA ILE A 22 4.67 -9.28 -8.59
C ILE A 22 3.65 -10.21 -9.25
N ASP A 23 3.02 -11.09 -8.46
CA ASP A 23 2.04 -12.05 -8.95
C ASP A 23 0.80 -11.34 -9.49
N THR A 24 0.34 -10.29 -8.80
CA THR A 24 -0.80 -9.46 -9.20
C THR A 24 -0.52 -8.67 -10.48
N ALA A 25 0.74 -8.27 -10.69
CA ALA A 25 1.17 -7.60 -11.91
C ALA A 25 1.22 -8.56 -13.12
N ASN A 26 1.32 -9.87 -12.90
CA ASN A 26 1.31 -10.92 -13.93
C ASN A 26 2.25 -10.63 -15.11
N GLY A 27 3.49 -10.24 -14.81
CA GLY A 27 4.51 -9.92 -15.81
C GLY A 27 4.37 -8.54 -16.48
N ASN A 28 3.36 -7.73 -16.14
CA ASN A 28 3.21 -6.37 -16.65
C ASN A 28 3.95 -5.37 -15.74
N ALA A 29 5.02 -4.77 -16.26
CA ALA A 29 5.86 -3.82 -15.54
C ALA A 29 5.12 -2.53 -15.15
N ASP A 30 4.30 -1.97 -16.05
CA ASP A 30 3.55 -0.73 -15.78
C ASP A 30 2.51 -0.93 -14.68
N LYS A 31 1.85 -2.10 -14.70
CA LYS A 31 0.89 -2.48 -13.67
C LYS A 31 1.58 -2.67 -12.31
N LEU A 32 2.80 -3.21 -12.29
CA LEU A 32 3.60 -3.35 -11.08
C LEU A 32 3.99 -1.98 -10.51
N GLN A 33 4.52 -1.10 -11.35
CA GLN A 33 4.90 0.26 -10.97
C GLN A 33 3.72 1.02 -10.38
N LYS A 34 2.57 1.00 -11.07
CA LYS A 34 1.36 1.67 -10.61
C LYS A 34 0.87 1.15 -9.26
N GLN A 35 0.99 -0.16 -8.98
CA GLN A 35 0.63 -0.71 -7.68
C GLN A 35 1.55 -0.20 -6.57
N ILE A 36 2.86 -0.17 -6.84
CA ILE A 36 3.86 0.34 -5.88
C ILE A 36 3.58 1.82 -5.59
N ASP A 37 3.35 2.64 -6.63
CA ASP A 37 3.08 4.07 -6.45
C ASP A 37 1.81 4.32 -5.62
N VAL A 38 0.77 3.50 -5.81
CA VAL A 38 -0.46 3.58 -5.00
C VAL A 38 -0.17 3.26 -3.53
N GLU A 39 0.59 2.19 -3.25
CA GLU A 39 0.92 1.82 -1.87
C GLU A 39 1.85 2.84 -1.18
N VAL A 40 2.82 3.40 -1.91
CA VAL A 40 3.68 4.48 -1.43
C VAL A 40 2.84 5.69 -1.05
N ASN A 41 1.94 6.14 -1.93
CA ASN A 41 1.05 7.27 -1.65
C ASN A 41 0.13 6.97 -0.47
N LYS A 42 -0.47 5.78 -0.42
CA LYS A 42 -1.34 5.38 0.68
C LYS A 42 -0.62 5.45 2.02
N ARG A 43 0.64 4.99 2.09
CA ARG A 43 1.46 5.07 3.32
C ARG A 43 1.87 6.49 3.68
N ALA A 44 2.14 7.33 2.68
CA ALA A 44 2.49 8.73 2.91
C ALA A 44 1.31 9.55 3.46
N TYR A 45 0.08 9.26 3.03
CA TYR A 45 -1.10 10.05 3.36
C TYR A 45 -2.04 9.41 4.39
N THR A 46 -1.89 8.12 4.70
CA THR A 46 -2.68 7.46 5.75
C THR A 46 -1.99 7.62 7.10
N PRO A 47 -2.55 8.37 8.06
CA PRO A 47 -1.97 8.48 9.38
C PRO A 47 -2.04 7.11 10.10
N ALA A 48 -1.03 6.82 10.92
CA ALA A 48 -0.98 5.57 11.69
C ALA A 48 -2.15 5.43 12.68
N VAL A 49 -2.67 6.56 13.16
CA VAL A 49 -3.87 6.66 13.99
C VAL A 49 -4.76 7.72 13.37
N MET A 50 -6.02 7.38 13.12
CA MET A 50 -7.03 8.31 12.63
C MET A 50 -8.05 8.53 13.75
N GLU A 51 -8.16 9.76 14.23
CA GLU A 51 -9.22 10.14 15.17
C GLU A 51 -10.49 10.45 14.38
N PHE A 52 -11.59 9.76 14.74
CA PHE A 52 -12.90 10.03 14.19
C PHE A 52 -13.73 10.75 15.25
N GLU A 53 -14.22 11.95 14.94
CA GLU A 53 -15.16 12.65 15.81
C GLU A 53 -16.53 11.96 15.71
N VAL A 54 -16.79 11.01 16.61
CA VAL A 54 -18.08 10.32 16.69
C VAL A 54 -19.08 11.27 17.33
N LYS A 55 -19.87 11.97 16.52
CA LYS A 55 -21.04 12.72 17.00
C LYS A 55 -22.07 11.73 17.53
N HIS A 56 -22.08 11.49 18.84
CA HIS A 56 -23.24 10.90 19.50
C HIS A 56 -24.40 11.89 19.37
N GLY A 57 -25.29 11.63 18.41
CA GLY A 57 -26.53 12.37 18.27
C GLY A 57 -27.28 12.33 19.61
N ILE A 58 -27.63 13.50 20.12
CA ILE A 58 -28.52 13.62 21.27
C ILE A 58 -29.85 12.98 20.84
N ARG A 59 -30.20 11.85 21.45
CA ARG A 59 -31.55 11.28 21.36
C ARG A 59 -32.46 12.19 22.18
N ASN A 60 -33.15 13.11 21.51
CA ASN A 60 -34.32 13.82 22.05
C ASN A 60 -35.47 12.84 22.29
#